data_AF-A0A9X6U592-F1
#
_entry.id   AF-A0A9X6U592-F1
#
_cell.length_a   1.000
_cell.length_b   1.000
_cell.length_c   1.000
_cell.angle_alpha   90.00
_cell.angle_beta   90.00
_cell.angle_gamma   90.00
#
_symmetry.space_group_name_H-M   'P 1'
#
loop_
_entity.id
_entity.type
_entity.pdbx_description
1 polymer ?
#
loop_
_entity_poly.entity_id
_entity_poly.type
_entity_poly.pdbx_seq_one_letter_code
_entity_poly.pdbx_strand_id
1 'polypeptide(L)'
;MKLGIKIGIFKKKNDAVLNHLNEWGGAVYDSAYKYYSNMAKNEGENVLKIFDDWWYGKYNKQEYIVRYTEEECEVADSIILTAISGGFG
;
A
#
# COMPACT_ATOMS: atom_id res chain seq x y z
N MET A 1 21.09 11.25 -40.34
CA MET A 1 20.35 11.54 -39.10
C MET A 1 21.28 11.25 -37.91
N LYS A 2 21.75 12.27 -37.17
CA LYS A 2 22.87 12.18 -36.20
C LYS A 2 22.51 11.32 -34.99
N LEU A 3 23.44 10.47 -34.53
CA LEU A 3 23.31 9.53 -33.41
C LEU A 3 22.70 10.17 -32.14
N GLY A 4 23.07 11.42 -31.83
CA GLY A 4 22.57 12.16 -30.67
C GLY A 4 21.06 12.44 -30.66
N ILE A 5 20.42 12.56 -31.84
CA ILE A 5 18.96 12.75 -31.94
C ILE A 5 18.24 11.43 -31.58
N LYS A 6 18.79 10.28 -32.00
CA LYS A 6 18.22 8.96 -31.68
C LYS A 6 18.31 8.65 -30.18
N ILE A 7 19.41 8.98 -29.53
CA ILE A 7 19.61 8.79 -28.08
C ILE A 7 18.64 9.66 -27.28
N GLY A 8 18.45 10.93 -27.65
CA GLY A 8 17.52 11.83 -26.98
C GLY A 8 16.05 11.40 -27.08
N ILE A 9 15.63 10.84 -28.23
CA ILE A 9 14.27 10.30 -28.41
C ILE A 9 14.06 9.03 -27.58
N PHE A 10 15.06 8.15 -27.52
CA PHE A 10 15.00 6.93 -26.70
C PHE A 10 14.87 7.26 -25.21
N LYS A 11 15.66 8.21 -24.70
CA LYS A 11 15.57 8.66 -23.31
C LYS A 11 14.18 9.22 -22.96
N LYS A 12 13.64 10.12 -23.79
CA LYS A 12 12.29 10.69 -23.58
C LYS A 12 11.18 9.63 -23.53
N LYS A 13 11.28 8.58 -24.35
CA LYS A 13 10.34 7.46 -24.32
C LYS A 13 10.45 6.66 -23.03
N ASN A 14 11.66 6.38 -22.55
CA ASN A 14 11.86 5.69 -21.27
C ASN A 14 11.35 6.51 -20.09
N ASP A 15 11.60 7.82 -20.06
CA ASP A 15 11.09 8.71 -19.00
C ASP A 15 9.55 8.71 -18.98
N ALA A 16 8.91 8.73 -20.16
CA ALA A 16 7.45 8.65 -20.25
C ALA A 16 6.89 7.30 -19.76
N VAL A 17 7.57 6.19 -20.07
CA VAL A 17 7.17 4.86 -19.56
C VAL A 17 7.35 4.79 -18.04
N LEU A 18 8.45 5.31 -17.49
CA LEU A 18 8.66 5.34 -16.04
C LEU A 18 7.61 6.19 -15.33
N ASN A 19 7.26 7.35 -15.87
CA ASN A 19 6.19 8.18 -15.32
C ASN A 19 4.85 7.43 -15.34
N HIS A 20 4.52 6.79 -16.45
CA HIS A 20 3.29 6.01 -16.55
C HIS A 20 3.26 4.83 -15.57
N LEU A 21 4.38 4.12 -15.38
CA LEU A 21 4.49 3.03 -14.41
C LEU A 21 4.36 3.53 -12.96
N ASN A 22 4.93 4.70 -12.65
CA ASN A 22 4.80 5.32 -11.33
C ASN A 22 3.35 5.75 -11.05
N GLU A 23 2.69 6.37 -12.03
CA GLU A 23 1.28 6.76 -11.93
C GLU A 23 0.37 5.54 -11.76
N TRP A 24 0.60 4.49 -12.57
CA TRP A 24 -0.14 3.24 -12.47
C TRP A 24 0.09 2.55 -11.13
N GLY A 25 1.35 2.44 -10.70
CA GLY A 25 1.70 1.85 -9.40
C GLY A 25 1.08 2.59 -8.24
N GLY A 26 1.11 3.93 -8.26
CA GLY A 26 0.45 4.77 -7.27
C GLY A 26 -1.07 4.55 -7.24
N ALA A 27 -1.73 4.51 -8.40
CA ALA A 27 -3.17 4.28 -8.48
C ALA A 27 -3.57 2.88 -7.96
N VAL A 28 -2.78 1.85 -8.27
CA VAL A 28 -2.98 0.48 -7.76
C VAL A 28 -2.81 0.45 -6.24
N TYR A 29 -1.75 1.09 -5.71
CA TYR A 29 -1.50 1.16 -4.28
C TYR A 29 -2.63 1.90 -3.53
N ASP A 30 -3.09 3.04 -4.04
CA ASP A 30 -4.22 3.78 -3.48
C ASP A 30 -5.53 2.98 -3.50
N SER A 31 -5.76 2.24 -4.60
CA SER A 31 -6.94 1.37 -4.72
C SER A 31 -6.90 0.21 -3.72
N ALA A 32 -5.73 -0.39 -3.52
CA ALA A 32 -5.53 -1.45 -2.54
C ALA A 32 -5.75 -0.94 -1.12
N TYR A 33 -5.15 0.20 -0.76
CA TYR A 33 -5.38 0.85 0.53
C TYR A 33 -6.88 1.06 0.79
N LYS A 34 -7.62 1.64 -0.16
CA LYS A 34 -9.07 1.86 -0.03
C LYS A 34 -9.85 0.57 0.18
N TYR A 35 -9.48 -0.49 -0.52
CA TYR A 35 -10.15 -1.78 -0.38
C TYR A 35 -9.97 -2.36 1.03
N TYR A 36 -8.72 -2.47 1.50
CA TYR A 36 -8.42 -3.06 2.80
C TYR A 36 -8.80 -2.16 3.99
N SER A 37 -8.65 -0.83 3.86
CA SER A 37 -9.11 0.11 4.89
C SER A 37 -10.63 0.08 5.04
N ASN A 38 -11.40 -0.10 3.94
CA ASN A 38 -12.84 -0.31 4.04
C ASN A 38 -13.19 -1.64 4.73
N MET A 39 -12.45 -2.72 4.46
CA MET A 39 -12.62 -3.97 5.20
C MET A 39 -12.39 -3.75 6.70
N ALA A 40 -11.28 -3.12 7.07
CA ALA A 40 -10.94 -2.85 8.47
C ALA A 40 -11.98 -1.93 9.15
N LYS A 41 -12.46 -0.91 8.43
CA LYS A 41 -13.51 0.00 8.92
C LYS A 41 -14.83 -0.72 9.21
N ASN A 42 -15.19 -1.73 8.41
CA ASN A 42 -16.41 -2.50 8.63
C ASN A 42 -16.33 -3.36 9.91
N GLU A 43 -15.12 -3.74 10.32
CA GLU A 43 -14.88 -4.50 11.56
C GLU A 43 -14.80 -3.56 12.79
N GLY A 44 -14.29 -2.34 12.63
CA GLY A 44 -14.35 -1.31 13.65
C GLY A 44 -13.26 -0.24 13.53
N GLU A 45 -13.46 0.89 14.21
CA GLU A 45 -12.52 2.03 14.17
C GLU A 45 -11.13 1.67 14.76
N ASN A 46 -11.08 0.78 15.76
CA ASN A 46 -9.82 0.31 16.32
C ASN A 46 -9.06 -0.62 15.35
N VAL A 47 -9.77 -1.53 14.67
CA VAL A 47 -9.19 -2.40 13.63
C VAL A 47 -8.65 -1.55 12.47
N LEU A 48 -9.42 -0.55 12.02
CA LEU A 48 -8.98 0.42 11.02
C LEU A 48 -7.70 1.11 11.45
N LYS A 49 -7.61 1.58 12.70
CA LYS A 49 -6.42 2.27 13.19
C LYS A 49 -5.18 1.38 13.22
N ILE A 50 -5.31 0.12 13.65
CA ILE A 50 -4.21 -0.85 13.64
C ILE A 50 -3.72 -1.08 12.20
N PHE A 51 -4.67 -1.31 11.27
CA PHE A 51 -4.37 -1.52 9.86
C PHE A 51 -3.71 -0.28 9.22
N ASP A 52 -4.22 0.92 9.50
CA ASP A 52 -3.71 2.18 8.95
C ASP A 52 -2.27 2.45 9.40
N ASP A 53 -2.00 2.24 10.69
CA ASP A 53 -0.65 2.35 11.22
C ASP A 53 0.30 1.31 10.62
N TRP A 54 -0.17 0.09 10.31
CA TRP A 54 0.64 -0.89 9.57
C TRP A 54 0.92 -0.46 8.14
N TRP A 55 -0.11 -0.04 7.39
CA TRP A 55 0.01 0.38 6.00
C TRP A 55 1.03 1.51 5.82
N TYR A 56 1.10 2.44 6.78
CA TYR A 56 2.04 3.56 6.78
C TYR A 56 3.34 3.32 7.57
N GLY A 57 3.63 2.07 7.94
CA GLY A 57 4.91 1.68 8.56
C GLY A 57 5.12 2.15 10.00
N LYS A 58 4.04 2.45 10.73
CA LYS A 58 4.03 2.87 12.14
C LYS A 58 3.65 1.74 13.11
N TYR A 59 3.36 0.55 12.60
CA TYR A 59 2.87 -0.56 13.40
C TYR A 59 3.94 -1.18 14.32
N ASN A 60 3.62 -1.24 15.60
CA ASN A 60 4.36 -1.95 16.63
C ASN A 60 3.43 -2.89 17.42
N LYS A 61 3.45 -4.19 17.08
CA LYS A 61 2.58 -5.22 17.67
C LYS A 61 2.52 -5.21 19.20
N GLN A 62 3.64 -4.96 19.88
CA GLN A 62 3.69 -4.95 21.34
C GLN A 62 2.87 -3.81 21.96
N GLU A 63 2.82 -2.66 21.30
CA GLU A 63 2.00 -1.53 21.77
C GLU A 63 0.51 -1.78 21.55
N TYR A 64 0.13 -2.49 20.49
CA TYR A 64 -1.27 -2.76 20.16
C TYR A 64 -1.89 -3.78 21.11
N ILE A 65 -1.18 -4.86 21.46
CA ILE A 65 -1.67 -5.90 22.40
C ILE A 65 -2.00 -5.30 23.79
N VAL A 66 -1.37 -4.19 24.17
CA VAL A 66 -1.62 -3.50 25.44
C VAL A 66 -2.76 -2.48 25.35
N ARG A 67 -3.04 -1.95 24.15
CA ARG A 67 -3.99 -0.84 23.93
C ARG A 67 -5.35 -1.28 23.40
N TYR A 68 -5.43 -2.44 22.76
CA TYR A 68 -6.63 -2.93 22.08
C TYR A 68 -6.96 -4.35 22.54
N THR A 69 -8.15 -4.84 22.18
CA THR A 69 -8.54 -6.21 22.52
C THR A 69 -7.79 -7.22 21.65
N GLU A 70 -7.73 -8.47 22.12
CA GLU A 70 -7.17 -9.58 21.36
C GLU A 70 -7.92 -9.77 20.03
N GLU A 71 -9.25 -9.73 20.06
CA GLU A 71 -10.10 -9.83 18.87
C GLU A 71 -9.81 -8.71 17.85
N GLU A 72 -9.69 -7.45 18.29
CA GLU A 72 -9.34 -6.33 17.41
C GLU A 72 -7.98 -6.52 16.75
N CYS A 73 -6.99 -7.02 17.51
CA CYS A 73 -5.66 -7.31 16.99
C CYS A 73 -5.67 -8.48 16.00
N GLU A 74 -6.39 -9.57 16.28
CA GLU A 74 -6.49 -10.74 15.41
C GLU A 74 -7.19 -10.42 14.08
N VAL A 75 -8.29 -9.67 14.14
CA VAL A 75 -9.00 -9.23 12.94
C VAL A 75 -8.11 -8.31 12.09
N ALA A 76 -7.42 -7.36 12.72
CA ALA A 76 -6.47 -6.50 12.01
C ALA A 76 -5.32 -7.31 11.37
N ASP A 77 -4.71 -8.25 12.10
CA ASP A 77 -3.65 -9.12 11.59
C ASP A 77 -4.13 -9.96 10.40
N SER A 78 -5.38 -10.45 10.42
CA SER A 78 -5.99 -11.19 9.31
C SER A 78 -6.14 -10.32 8.04
N ILE A 79 -6.57 -9.07 8.20
CA ILE A 79 -6.67 -8.11 7.09
C ILE A 79 -5.28 -7.76 6.55
N ILE A 80 -4.30 -7.54 7.44
CA ILE A 80 -2.89 -7.29 7.08
C ILE A 80 -2.33 -8.44 6.25
N LEU A 81 -2.50 -9.68 6.71
CA LEU A 81 -2.06 -10.87 5.97
C LEU A 81 -2.75 -11.00 4.60
N THR A 82 -4.01 -10.59 4.51
CA THR A 82 -4.75 -10.54 3.24
C THR A 82 -4.13 -9.52 2.28
N ALA A 83 -3.74 -8.34 2.78
CA ALA A 83 -3.05 -7.32 1.98
C ALA A 83 -1.68 -7.80 1.49
N ILE A 84 -0.87 -8.39 2.38
CA ILE A 84 0.45 -8.96 2.04
C ILE A 84 0.31 -10.05 0.98
N SER A 85 -0.67 -10.93 1.12
CA SER A 85 -0.93 -11.99 0.14
C SER A 85 -1.37 -11.44 -1.21
N GLY A 86 -1.98 -10.24 -1.23
CA GLY A 86 -2.29 -9.47 -2.44
C GLY A 86 -1.09 -8.76 -3.07
N GLY A 87 0.09 -8.84 -2.45
CA GLY A 87 1.31 -8.17 -2.91
C GLY A 87 1.51 -6.75 -2.36
N PHE A 88 0.78 -6.39 -1.29
CA PHE A 88 0.86 -5.07 -0.66
C PHE A 88 1.38 -5.22 0.78
N GLY A 89 2.58 -4.70 1.04
CA GLY A 89 3.21 -4.75 2.38
C GLY A 89 4.63 -4.23 2.36
#